data_AF-A0AAD8L7N1-F1
#
_entry.id   AF-A0AAD8L7N1-F1
#
_cell.length_a   1.000
_cell.length_b   1.000
_cell.length_c   1.000
_cell.angle_alpha   90.00
_cell.angle_beta   90.00
_cell.angle_gamma   90.00
#
_symmetry.space_group_name_H-M   'P 1'
#
loop_
_entity.id
_entity.type
_entity.pdbx_description
1 polymer ?
#
loop_
_entity_poly.entity_id
_entity_poly.type
_entity_poly.pdbx_seq_one_letter_code
_entity_poly.pdbx_strand_id
1 'polypeptide(L)'
;MSNILPTVQSWLAKTNALVTESDKFLRDEVDRNYSCASGSCPNLKLIHRSSREAKKKTMAVNELVKGGKFDRVSHPARLPPIWANSSVSDGVFIQELDGFESRKAQLRLMMEALKDDSVNVIGVYGMGGIGKTTFVEEVAKQAYTHQLFDEMVMVVVSHKPNLRKLQGDLAEMLELNLKEEGELLRIARLRERLNK
;
A
#
# COMPACT_ATOMS: atom_id res chain seq x y z
N MET A 1 3.58 -2.05 3.25
CA MET A 1 2.93 -3.31 2.81
C MET A 1 2.26 -3.05 1.47
N SER A 2 2.53 -3.86 0.44
CA SER A 2 1.95 -3.64 -0.90
C SER A 2 0.47 -4.01 -0.91
N ASN A 3 -0.42 -3.05 -1.21
CA ASN A 3 -1.85 -3.30 -1.34
C ASN A 3 -2.17 -4.01 -2.66
N ILE A 4 -2.56 -5.29 -2.59
CA ILE A 4 -3.06 -6.08 -3.71
C ILE A 4 -4.36 -5.44 -4.21
N LEU A 5 -4.55 -5.38 -5.53
CA LEU A 5 -5.77 -4.79 -6.10
C LEU A 5 -7.02 -5.58 -5.70
N PRO A 6 -8.15 -4.91 -5.38
CA PRO A 6 -9.40 -5.58 -4.99
C PRO A 6 -9.88 -6.62 -6.02
N THR A 7 -9.68 -6.34 -7.31
CA THR A 7 -10.00 -7.27 -8.41
C THR A 7 -9.21 -8.57 -8.32
N VAL A 8 -7.93 -8.48 -7.97
CA VAL A 8 -7.02 -9.64 -7.81
C VAL A 8 -7.38 -10.42 -6.56
N GLN A 9 -7.72 -9.74 -5.46
CA GLN A 9 -8.20 -10.41 -4.24
C GLN A 9 -9.52 -11.16 -4.48
N SER A 10 -10.47 -10.55 -5.19
CA SER A 10 -11.74 -11.19 -5.54
C SER A 10 -11.52 -12.41 -6.45
N TRP A 11 -10.64 -12.29 -7.44
CA TRP A 11 -10.25 -13.41 -8.29
C TRP A 11 -9.61 -14.54 -7.49
N LEU A 12 -8.67 -14.22 -6.59
CA LEU A 12 -8.00 -15.19 -5.72
C LEU A 12 -9.01 -15.93 -4.82
N ALA A 13 -9.97 -15.22 -4.25
CA ALA A 13 -11.03 -15.81 -3.44
C ALA A 13 -11.89 -16.80 -4.23
N LYS A 14 -12.28 -16.44 -5.46
CA LYS A 14 -13.03 -17.34 -6.37
C LYS A 14 -12.22 -18.58 -6.74
N THR A 15 -10.93 -18.41 -7.05
CA THR A 15 -10.02 -19.51 -7.36
C THR A 15 -9.88 -20.47 -6.19
N ASN A 16 -9.65 -19.95 -4.97
CA ASN A 16 -9.53 -20.77 -3.77
C ASN A 16 -10.82 -21.56 -3.47
N ALA A 17 -11.99 -20.92 -3.64
CA ALA A 17 -13.27 -21.60 -3.49
C ALA A 17 -13.42 -22.76 -4.49
N LEU A 18 -13.07 -22.53 -5.77
CA LEU A 18 -13.16 -23.56 -6.81
C LEU A 18 -12.18 -24.72 -6.57
N VAL A 19 -10.97 -24.43 -6.11
CA VAL A 19 -9.98 -25.45 -5.71
C VAL A 19 -10.56 -26.33 -4.61
N THR A 20 -11.08 -25.71 -3.55
CA THR A 20 -11.69 -26.42 -2.41
C THR A 20 -12.86 -27.31 -2.87
N GLU A 21 -13.74 -26.78 -3.72
CA GLU A 21 -14.90 -27.51 -4.24
C GLU A 21 -14.50 -28.64 -5.20
N SER A 22 -13.40 -28.50 -5.92
CA SER A 22 -12.90 -29.52 -6.86
C SER A 22 -12.17 -30.63 -6.11
N ASP A 23 -11.38 -30.30 -5.09
CA ASP A 23 -10.73 -31.29 -4.23
C ASP A 23 -11.75 -32.16 -3.50
N LYS A 24 -12.82 -31.55 -2.99
CA LYS A 24 -13.93 -32.30 -2.38
C LYS A 24 -14.58 -33.26 -3.37
N PHE A 25 -14.86 -32.79 -4.59
CA PHE A 25 -15.42 -33.61 -5.66
C PHE A 25 -14.52 -34.80 -6.01
N LEU A 26 -13.21 -34.59 -6.13
CA LEU A 26 -12.25 -35.66 -6.44
C LEU A 26 -12.16 -36.70 -5.31
N ARG A 27 -12.17 -36.27 -4.05
CA ARG A 27 -12.20 -37.19 -2.89
C ARG A 27 -13.48 -38.02 -2.87
N ASP A 28 -14.63 -37.36 -3.04
CA ASP A 28 -15.94 -38.01 -3.09
C ASP A 28 -16.03 -39.04 -4.24
N GLU A 29 -15.30 -38.86 -5.34
CA GLU A 29 -15.24 -39.81 -6.45
C GLU A 29 -14.30 -41.00 -6.17
N VAL A 30 -13.15 -40.76 -5.51
CA VAL A 30 -12.22 -41.82 -5.06
C VAL A 30 -12.89 -42.74 -4.04
N ASP A 31 -13.65 -42.19 -3.09
CA ASP A 31 -14.32 -42.97 -2.03
C ASP A 31 -15.51 -43.80 -2.55
N ARG A 32 -16.05 -43.47 -3.73
CA ARG A 32 -17.18 -44.19 -4.37
C ARG A 32 -16.75 -45.36 -5.25
N ASN A 33 -15.47 -45.74 -5.26
CA ASN A 33 -14.98 -46.82 -6.11
C ASN A 33 -15.55 -48.18 -5.63
N TYR A 34 -16.63 -48.61 -6.30
CA TYR A 34 -17.42 -49.80 -5.99
C TYR A 34 -16.59 -51.08 -6.07
N SER A 35 -16.34 -51.73 -4.93
CA SER A 35 -16.01 -53.15 -4.91
C SER A 35 -17.31 -53.97 -4.95
N CYS A 36 -17.39 -54.93 -5.87
CA CYS A 36 -18.44 -55.95 -5.88
C CYS A 36 -17.77 -57.32 -5.97
N ALA A 37 -18.33 -58.31 -5.26
CA ALA A 37 -17.72 -59.63 -5.05
C ALA A 37 -17.61 -60.52 -6.31
N SER A 38 -18.00 -60.03 -7.51
CA SER A 38 -17.96 -60.79 -8.77
C SER A 38 -17.59 -59.98 -10.02
N GLY A 39 -17.05 -58.76 -9.87
CA GLY A 39 -16.64 -57.89 -10.98
C GLY A 39 -17.24 -56.48 -10.88
N SER A 40 -16.53 -55.49 -11.43
CA SER A 40 -16.96 -54.08 -11.38
C SER A 40 -18.11 -53.84 -12.36
N CYS A 41 -19.33 -53.65 -11.83
CA CYS A 41 -20.47 -53.15 -12.59
C CYS A 41 -20.62 -51.63 -12.33
N PRO A 42 -20.05 -50.76 -13.19
CA PRO A 42 -20.18 -49.33 -13.01
C PRO A 42 -21.63 -48.87 -13.16
N ASN A 43 -22.12 -48.12 -12.17
CA ASN A 43 -23.43 -47.44 -12.26
C ASN A 43 -23.35 -46.30 -13.28
N LEU A 44 -23.80 -46.55 -14.51
CA LEU A 44 -23.77 -45.63 -15.64
C LEU A 44 -24.41 -44.26 -15.34
N LYS A 45 -25.48 -44.21 -14.54
CA LYS A 45 -26.13 -42.93 -14.17
C LYS A 45 -25.24 -42.06 -13.30
N LEU A 46 -24.51 -42.68 -12.36
CA LEU A 46 -23.57 -41.98 -11.50
C LEU A 46 -22.35 -41.48 -12.28
N ILE A 47 -21.76 -42.33 -13.12
CA ILE A 47 -20.64 -41.93 -13.99
C ILE A 47 -21.03 -40.76 -14.90
N HIS A 48 -22.23 -40.83 -15.50
CA HIS A 48 -22.70 -39.74 -16.34
C HIS A 48 -22.83 -38.43 -15.55
N ARG A 49 -23.37 -38.49 -14.32
CA ARG A 49 -23.48 -37.32 -13.44
C ARG A 49 -22.10 -36.74 -13.12
N SER A 50 -21.16 -37.57 -12.67
CA SER A 50 -19.78 -37.16 -12.38
C SER A 50 -19.10 -36.53 -13.61
N SER A 51 -19.26 -37.13 -14.78
CA SER A 51 -18.67 -36.60 -16.02
C SER A 51 -19.22 -35.22 -16.41
N ARG A 52 -20.53 -34.98 -16.19
CA ARG A 52 -21.10 -33.63 -16.40
C ARG A 52 -20.55 -32.63 -15.39
N GLU A 53 -20.40 -33.05 -14.14
CA GLU A 53 -19.92 -32.20 -13.05
C GLU A 53 -18.44 -31.83 -13.23
N ALA A 54 -17.61 -32.81 -13.58
CA ALA A 54 -16.22 -32.60 -13.99
C ALA A 54 -16.13 -31.62 -15.17
N LYS A 55 -16.94 -31.82 -16.22
CA LYS A 55 -16.98 -30.90 -17.36
C LYS A 55 -17.34 -29.47 -16.95
N LYS A 56 -18.29 -29.28 -16.03
CA LYS A 56 -18.65 -27.96 -15.49
C LYS A 56 -17.48 -27.31 -14.73
N LYS A 57 -16.81 -28.05 -13.85
CA LYS A 57 -15.64 -27.56 -13.12
C LYS A 57 -14.50 -27.19 -14.06
N THR A 58 -14.22 -28.01 -15.08
CA THR A 58 -13.21 -27.68 -16.11
C THR A 58 -13.54 -26.38 -16.85
N MET A 59 -14.80 -26.13 -17.19
CA MET A 59 -15.22 -24.87 -17.82
C MET A 59 -14.97 -23.67 -16.88
N ALA A 60 -15.35 -23.78 -15.60
CA ALA A 60 -15.11 -22.74 -14.61
C ALA A 60 -13.62 -22.44 -14.40
N VAL A 61 -12.77 -23.48 -14.37
CA VAL A 61 -11.30 -23.31 -14.31
C VAL A 61 -10.81 -22.53 -15.53
N ASN A 62 -11.26 -22.88 -16.73
CA ASN A 62 -10.85 -22.19 -17.95
C ASN A 62 -11.26 -20.70 -17.96
N GLU A 63 -12.43 -20.36 -17.41
CA GLU A 63 -12.86 -18.97 -17.26
C GLU A 63 -11.97 -18.20 -16.28
N LEU A 64 -11.64 -18.79 -15.12
CA LEU A 64 -10.75 -18.18 -14.15
C LEU A 64 -9.34 -18.00 -14.69
N VAL A 65 -8.80 -18.96 -15.44
CA VAL A 65 -7.47 -18.84 -16.08
C VAL A 65 -7.46 -17.68 -17.08
N LYS A 66 -8.52 -17.50 -17.87
CA LYS A 66 -8.64 -16.36 -18.78
C LYS A 66 -8.76 -15.03 -18.03
N GLY A 67 -9.54 -15.00 -16.95
CA GLY A 67 -9.74 -13.83 -16.10
C GLY A 67 -8.56 -13.50 -15.17
N GLY A 68 -7.59 -14.41 -15.02
CA GLY A 68 -6.42 -14.25 -14.16
C GLY A 68 -5.24 -13.51 -14.81
N LYS A 69 -5.41 -13.00 -16.05
CA LYS A 69 -4.39 -12.21 -16.74
C LYS A 69 -4.47 -10.76 -16.28
N PHE A 70 -3.66 -10.42 -15.29
CA PHE A 70 -3.55 -9.06 -14.77
C PHE A 70 -2.24 -8.42 -15.21
N ASP A 71 -2.32 -7.26 -15.87
CA ASP A 71 -1.14 -6.46 -16.21
C ASP A 71 -0.49 -5.84 -14.97
N ARG A 72 -1.28 -5.64 -13.91
CA ARG A 72 -0.85 -5.11 -12.62
C ARG A 72 -1.59 -5.85 -11.51
N VAL A 73 -0.84 -6.41 -10.55
CA VAL A 73 -1.41 -7.21 -9.45
C VAL A 73 -1.51 -6.46 -8.13
N SER A 74 -0.66 -5.45 -7.96
CA SER A 74 -0.60 -4.62 -6.76
C SER A 74 -0.28 -3.18 -7.14
N HIS A 75 -0.51 -2.28 -6.20
CA HIS A 75 0.17 -1.00 -6.24
C HIS A 75 1.67 -1.25 -5.95
N PRO A 76 2.60 -0.56 -6.64
CA PRO A 76 3.98 -0.47 -6.22
C PRO A 76 4.02 -0.18 -4.72
N ALA A 77 4.94 -0.82 -4.01
CA ALA A 77 5.19 -0.41 -2.65
C ALA A 77 5.58 1.07 -2.69
N ARG A 78 4.91 1.90 -1.90
CA ARG A 78 5.32 3.29 -1.68
C ARG A 78 6.82 3.30 -1.46
N LEU A 79 7.53 4.13 -2.20
CA LEU A 79 8.94 4.34 -1.92
C LEU A 79 9.05 4.68 -0.44
N PRO A 80 9.90 3.97 0.33
CA PRO A 80 10.06 4.30 1.73
C PRO A 80 10.47 5.77 1.78
N PRO A 81 9.67 6.62 2.41
CA PRO A 81 9.98 8.03 2.54
C PRO A 81 11.31 8.20 3.26
N ILE A 82 11.99 9.32 3.01
CA ILE A 82 13.39 9.58 3.43
C ILE A 82 13.64 9.25 4.91
N TRP A 83 12.62 9.45 5.75
CA TRP A 83 12.67 9.21 7.19
C TRP A 83 12.43 7.74 7.63
N ALA A 84 11.97 6.84 6.75
CA ALA A 84 11.66 5.44 7.08
C ALA A 84 12.91 4.56 7.30
N ASN A 85 14.07 5.02 6.84
CA ASN A 85 15.35 4.30 6.90
C ASN A 85 16.04 4.45 8.26
N SER A 86 15.56 5.41 9.07
CA SER A 86 16.10 5.70 10.38
C SER A 86 15.33 4.86 11.39
N SER A 87 15.76 3.61 11.62
CA SER A 87 15.27 2.75 12.72
C SER A 87 15.64 3.25 14.11
N VAL A 88 15.76 4.57 14.27
CA VAL A 88 16.09 5.22 15.52
C VAL A 88 14.77 5.34 16.28
N SER A 89 14.62 4.54 17.33
CA SER A 89 13.46 4.61 18.21
C SER A 89 13.36 6.01 18.84
N ASP A 90 12.14 6.47 19.13
CA ASP A 90 11.90 7.80 19.73
C ASP A 90 12.81 8.10 20.94
N GLY A 91 13.18 7.06 21.70
CA GLY A 91 14.07 7.15 22.85
C GLY A 91 15.51 7.53 22.52
N VAL A 92 16.05 7.15 21.35
CA VAL A 92 17.46 7.40 21.00
C VAL A 92 17.68 8.86 20.60
N PHE A 93 16.80 9.48 19.82
CA PHE A 93 16.93 10.91 19.50
C PHE A 93 16.68 11.81 20.72
N ILE A 94 15.72 11.45 21.59
CA ILE A 94 15.52 12.20 22.84
C ILE A 94 16.78 12.07 23.73
N GLN A 95 17.48 10.93 23.72
CA GLN A 95 18.78 10.77 24.37
C GLN A 95 19.91 11.55 23.66
N GLU A 96 19.94 11.62 22.34
CA GLU A 96 20.91 12.45 21.60
C GLU A 96 20.74 13.95 21.88
N LEU A 97 19.53 14.36 22.28
CA LEU A 97 19.24 15.71 22.76
C LEU A 97 19.56 15.91 24.25
N ASP A 98 20.12 14.92 24.96
CA ASP A 98 20.55 15.09 26.35
C ASP A 98 21.57 16.24 26.45
N GLY A 99 21.27 17.20 27.34
CA GLY A 99 22.00 18.48 27.43
C GLY A 99 21.41 19.63 26.60
N PHE A 100 20.41 19.36 25.73
CA PHE A 100 19.68 20.36 24.94
C PHE A 100 18.20 20.44 25.34
N GLU A 101 17.92 20.68 26.63
CA GLU A 101 16.55 20.69 27.17
C GLU A 101 15.60 21.65 26.44
N SER A 102 16.10 22.79 25.98
CA SER A 102 15.31 23.72 25.15
C SER A 102 14.82 23.08 23.84
N ARG A 103 15.67 22.31 23.16
CA ARG A 103 15.30 21.63 21.91
C ARG A 103 14.32 20.49 22.15
N LYS A 104 14.46 19.75 23.27
CA LYS A 104 13.48 18.74 23.69
C LYS A 104 12.11 19.37 23.93
N ALA A 105 12.07 20.52 24.61
CA ALA A 105 10.82 21.24 24.84
C ALA A 105 10.17 21.70 23.53
N GLN A 106 10.96 22.26 22.61
CA GLN A 106 10.47 22.66 21.28
C GLN A 106 9.96 21.48 20.45
N LEU A 107 10.65 20.34 20.50
CA LEU A 107 10.22 19.12 19.82
C LEU A 107 8.85 18.66 20.34
N ARG A 108 8.66 18.62 21.67
CA ARG A 108 7.37 18.27 22.27
C ARG A 108 6.25 19.21 21.81
N LEU A 109 6.51 20.52 21.82
CA LEU A 109 5.55 21.53 21.35
C LEU A 109 5.19 21.34 19.87
N MET A 110 6.17 21.03 19.00
CA MET A 110 5.88 20.74 17.59
C MET A 110 5.05 19.47 17.43
N MET A 111 5.37 18.41 18.16
CA MET A 111 4.63 17.14 18.10
C MET A 111 3.20 17.27 18.64
N GLU A 112 2.96 18.18 19.59
CA GLU A 112 1.63 18.54 20.06
C GLU A 112 0.87 19.37 19.01
N ALA A 113 1.51 20.40 18.44
CA ALA A 113 0.93 21.21 17.39
C ALA A 113 0.58 20.40 16.12
N LEU A 114 1.35 19.37 15.78
CA LEU A 114 1.06 18.47 14.66
C LEU A 114 -0.18 17.58 14.88
N LYS A 115 -0.64 17.42 16.13
CA LYS A 115 -1.85 16.66 16.47
C LYS A 115 -3.10 17.55 16.58
N ASP A 116 -2.93 18.86 16.51
CA ASP A 116 -4.02 19.82 16.58
C ASP A 116 -4.54 20.13 15.17
N ASP A 117 -5.73 19.62 14.85
CA ASP A 117 -6.38 19.81 13.55
C ASP A 117 -6.68 21.28 13.21
N SER A 118 -6.61 22.20 14.20
CA SER A 118 -6.74 23.64 13.95
C SER A 118 -5.46 24.29 13.40
N VAL A 119 -4.33 23.59 13.51
CA VAL A 119 -3.00 24.07 13.08
C VAL A 119 -2.65 23.51 11.70
N ASN A 120 -2.70 24.37 10.68
CA ASN A 120 -2.39 23.98 9.30
C ASN A 120 -0.95 24.32 8.85
N VAL A 121 -0.25 25.22 9.55
CA VAL A 121 1.09 25.70 9.17
C VAL A 121 1.93 25.95 10.40
N ILE A 122 3.13 25.37 10.44
CA ILE A 122 4.13 25.60 11.49
C ILE A 122 5.42 26.13 10.85
N GLY A 123 5.91 27.27 11.33
CA GLY A 123 7.13 27.90 10.84
C GLY A 123 8.31 27.74 11.82
N VAL A 124 9.46 27.27 11.34
CA VAL A 124 10.73 27.26 12.10
C VAL A 124 11.66 28.33 11.54
N TYR A 125 12.02 29.31 12.35
CA TYR A 125 12.84 30.45 11.95
C TYR A 125 14.03 30.68 12.90
N GLY A 126 15.02 31.45 12.45
CA GLY A 126 16.23 31.76 13.22
C GLY A 126 17.47 31.90 12.35
N MET A 127 18.62 32.19 12.98
CA MET A 127 19.90 32.40 12.30
C MET A 127 20.32 31.21 11.42
N GLY A 128 21.10 31.47 10.37
CA GLY A 128 21.69 30.44 9.52
C GLY A 128 22.61 29.50 10.32
N GLY A 129 22.71 28.23 9.91
CA GLY A 129 23.62 27.25 10.52
C GLY A 129 23.19 26.66 11.86
N ILE A 130 22.09 27.11 12.46
CA ILE A 130 21.65 26.64 13.80
C ILE A 130 20.96 25.25 13.79
N GLY A 131 20.81 24.61 12.63
CA GLY A 131 20.24 23.26 12.51
C GLY A 131 18.71 23.20 12.35
N LYS A 132 18.06 24.26 11.85
CA LYS A 132 16.59 24.27 11.64
C LYS A 132 16.09 23.15 10.74
N THR A 133 16.77 22.91 9.61
CA THR A 133 16.40 21.83 8.69
C THR A 133 16.53 20.48 9.36
N THR A 134 17.62 20.24 10.08
CA THR A 134 17.84 19.02 10.86
C THR A 134 16.75 18.82 11.91
N PHE A 135 16.34 19.89 12.59
CA PHE A 135 15.25 19.82 13.56
C PHE A 135 13.91 19.42 12.93
N VAL A 136 13.57 19.98 11.76
CA VAL A 136 12.36 19.59 11.01
C VAL A 136 12.44 18.14 10.50
N GLU A 137 13.62 17.68 10.07
CA GLU A 137 13.84 16.28 9.69
C GLU A 137 13.57 15.32 10.85
N GLU A 138 14.00 15.67 12.07
CA GLU A 138 13.72 14.86 13.27
C GLU A 138 12.24 14.85 13.67
N VAL A 139 11.58 16.01 13.61
CA VAL A 139 10.13 16.10 13.82
C VAL A 139 9.38 15.23 12.82
N ALA A 140 9.78 15.26 11.54
CA ALA A 140 9.18 14.44 10.49
C ALA A 140 9.37 12.93 10.75
N LYS A 141 10.56 12.51 11.21
CA LYS A 141 10.81 11.11 11.60
C LYS A 141 9.87 10.66 12.73
N GLN A 142 9.72 11.47 13.79
CA GLN A 142 8.82 11.12 14.91
C GLN A 142 7.35 11.11 14.48
N ALA A 143 6.91 12.11 13.71
CA ALA A 143 5.56 12.16 13.19
C ALA A 143 5.20 10.93 12.34
N TYR A 144 6.16 10.39 11.58
CA TYR A 144 5.96 9.11 10.91
C TYR A 144 5.91 7.92 11.85
N THR A 145 6.86 7.81 12.79
CA THR A 145 6.90 6.69 13.75
C THR A 145 5.58 6.60 14.51
N HIS A 146 5.01 7.74 14.87
CA HIS A 146 3.70 7.85 15.51
C HIS A 146 2.51 7.78 14.54
N GLN A 147 2.75 7.65 13.24
CA GLN A 147 1.73 7.58 12.17
C GLN A 147 0.70 8.71 12.28
N LEU A 148 1.17 9.95 12.50
CA LEU A 148 0.27 11.10 12.69
C LEU A 148 -0.48 11.49 11.40
N PHE A 149 0.03 11.09 10.24
CA PHE A 149 -0.53 11.41 8.94
C PHE A 149 -0.53 10.18 8.03
N ASP A 150 -1.55 10.06 7.19
CA ASP A 150 -1.63 9.00 6.16
C ASP A 150 -0.54 9.16 5.09
N GLU A 151 -0.14 10.41 4.83
CA GLU A 151 0.85 10.79 3.83
C GLU A 151 1.71 11.95 4.32
N MET A 152 3.01 11.85 4.08
CA MET A 152 3.98 12.87 4.43
C MET A 152 5.02 12.98 3.32
N VAL A 153 5.29 14.23 2.89
CA VAL A 153 6.26 14.55 1.85
C VAL A 153 7.21 15.63 2.34
N MET A 154 8.48 15.58 1.91
CA MET A 154 9.48 16.59 2.27
C MET A 154 10.16 17.09 1.01
N VAL A 155 10.08 18.40 0.77
CA VAL A 155 10.61 19.03 -0.44
C VAL A 155 11.49 20.21 -0.07
N VAL A 156 12.61 20.35 -0.75
CA VAL A 156 13.50 21.50 -0.61
C VAL A 156 13.09 22.60 -1.59
N VAL A 157 12.74 23.77 -1.07
CA VAL A 157 12.48 24.97 -1.88
C VAL A 157 13.73 25.84 -1.85
N SER A 158 14.40 26.01 -2.99
CA SER A 158 15.55 26.91 -3.10
C SER A 158 15.11 28.37 -3.24
N HIS A 159 16.02 29.32 -2.99
CA HIS A 159 15.75 30.76 -3.17
C HIS A 159 15.31 31.11 -4.60
N LYS A 160 15.82 30.39 -5.60
CA LYS A 160 15.37 30.48 -7.00
C LYS A 160 14.72 29.14 -7.37
N PRO A 161 13.43 28.95 -7.02
CA PRO A 161 12.79 27.65 -7.18
C PRO A 161 12.57 27.35 -8.66
N ASN A 162 12.90 26.12 -9.07
CA ASN A 162 12.42 25.58 -10.34
C ASN A 162 11.06 24.93 -10.09
N LEU A 163 9.99 25.67 -10.35
CA LEU A 163 8.61 25.25 -10.05
C LEU A 163 8.23 23.95 -10.76
N ARG A 164 8.69 23.77 -12.01
CA ARG A 164 8.41 22.53 -12.76
C ARG A 164 9.07 21.31 -12.11
N LYS A 165 10.31 21.46 -11.67
CA LYS A 165 11.02 20.41 -10.92
C LYS A 165 10.35 20.15 -9.57
N LEU A 166 10.06 21.21 -8.80
CA LEU A 166 9.40 21.10 -7.49
C LEU A 166 8.05 20.36 -7.57
N GLN A 167 7.22 20.73 -8.56
CA GLN A 167 5.94 20.04 -8.81
C GLN A 167 6.15 18.59 -9.26
N GLY A 168 7.20 18.31 -10.02
CA GLY A 168 7.59 16.95 -10.41
C GLY A 168 8.00 16.10 -9.20
N ASP A 169 8.90 16.62 -8.36
CA ASP A 169 9.37 15.96 -7.14
C ASP A 169 8.19 15.69 -6.18
N LEU A 170 7.30 16.68 -5.99
CA LEU A 170 6.06 16.52 -5.22
C LEU A 170 5.16 15.43 -5.80
N ALA A 171 4.95 15.44 -7.11
CA ALA A 171 4.08 14.48 -7.77
C ALA A 171 4.64 13.06 -7.68
N GLU A 172 5.95 12.88 -7.83
CA GLU A 172 6.61 11.59 -7.65
C GLU A 172 6.43 11.06 -6.22
N MET A 173 6.63 11.90 -5.20
CA MET A 173 6.42 11.54 -3.79
C MET A 173 4.94 11.23 -3.46
N LEU A 174 3.99 11.90 -4.12
CA LEU A 174 2.55 11.68 -3.96
C LEU A 174 2.00 10.56 -4.86
N GLU A 175 2.86 9.87 -5.61
CA GLU A 175 2.50 8.86 -6.60
C GLU A 175 1.51 9.37 -7.67
N LEU A 176 1.58 10.67 -7.97
CA LEU A 176 0.74 11.37 -8.92
C LEU A 176 1.43 11.45 -10.28
N ASN A 177 0.74 11.02 -11.33
CA ASN A 177 1.23 11.22 -12.69
C ASN A 177 0.77 12.58 -13.22
N LEU A 178 1.70 13.55 -13.30
CA LEU A 178 1.49 14.84 -13.93
C LEU A 178 1.80 14.75 -15.43
N LYS A 179 0.75 14.65 -16.25
CA LYS A 179 0.85 14.60 -17.72
C LYS A 179 0.78 15.97 -18.36
N GLU A 180 0.33 16.96 -17.60
CA GLU A 180 0.07 18.31 -18.04
C GLU A 180 1.39 19.06 -18.22
N GLU A 181 1.56 19.70 -19.38
CA GLU A 181 2.70 20.58 -19.64
C GLU A 181 2.49 21.99 -19.06
N GLY A 182 1.24 22.45 -19.03
CA GLY A 182 0.86 23.77 -18.52
C GLY A 182 0.90 23.85 -16.99
N GLU A 183 1.58 24.87 -16.47
CA GLU A 183 1.79 25.06 -15.03
C GLU A 183 0.49 25.17 -14.23
N LEU A 184 -0.51 25.90 -14.73
CA LEU A 184 -1.81 26.05 -14.07
C LEU A 184 -2.53 24.71 -13.88
N LEU A 185 -2.49 23.85 -14.90
CA LEU A 185 -3.14 22.54 -14.85
C LEU A 185 -2.40 21.59 -13.89
N ARG A 186 -1.06 21.63 -13.87
CA ARG A 186 -0.26 20.88 -12.90
C ARG A 186 -0.60 21.27 -11.46
N ILE A 187 -0.74 22.57 -11.18
CA ILE A 187 -1.13 23.09 -9.85
C ILE A 187 -2.53 22.60 -9.49
N ALA A 188 -3.50 22.73 -10.41
CA ALA A 188 -4.86 22.28 -10.18
C ALA A 188 -4.91 20.78 -9.84
N ARG A 189 -4.12 19.97 -10.54
CA ARG A 189 -4.02 18.52 -10.33
C ARG A 189 -3.37 18.16 -8.99
N LEU A 190 -2.29 18.84 -8.62
CA LEU A 190 -1.66 18.68 -7.29
C LEU A 190 -2.63 19.07 -6.17
N ARG A 191 -3.35 20.18 -6.31
CA ARG A 191 -4.35 20.63 -5.34
C ARG A 191 -5.48 19.62 -5.18
N GLU A 192 -5.97 19.05 -6.29
CA GLU A 192 -6.98 17.99 -6.25
C GLU A 192 -6.47 16.76 -5.47
N ARG A 193 -5.19 16.41 -5.60
CA ARG A 193 -4.57 15.28 -4.91
C ARG A 193 -4.36 15.52 -3.41
N LEU A 194 -4.06 16.75 -3.01
CA LEU A 194 -3.82 17.14 -1.62
C LEU A 194 -5.11 17.39 -0.83
N ASN A 195 -6.24 17.63 -1.51
CA ASN A 195 -7.55 17.85 -0.90
C ASN A 195 -8.40 16.58 -0.76
N LYS A 196 -7.86 15.41 -1.12
CA LYS A 196 -8.51 14.10 -0.97
C LYS A 196 -8.10 13.48 0.35
#